data_AF-X1F0D3-F1
#
_entry.id   AF-X1F0D3-F1
#
_cell.length_a   1.000
_cell.length_b   1.000
_cell.length_c   1.000
_cell.angle_alpha   90.00
_cell.angle_beta   90.00
_cell.angle_gamma   90.00
#
_symmetry.space_group_name_H-M   'P 1'
#
loop_
_entity.id
_entity.type
_entity.pdbx_description
1 polymer ?
#
loop_
_entity_poly.entity_id
_entity_poly.type
_entity_poly.pdbx_seq_one_letter_code
_entity_poly.pdbx_strand_id
1 'polypeptide(L)'
;KWGFEWTYQTQTDLIPDLNNLLDSWGPEEVIQVYDPNTGMQGFLVIDNTALGPGKGGIRISSTVTPLEVFGLARAMTWKCALADIPFGGAKSGIRADPYTIDKLKFVKEFAKKIAPSVPSRYVSAPVSIDAENSKVSTTLHSNIFTW
;
A
#
# COMPACT_ATOMS: atom_id res chain seq x y z
N LYS A 1 -17.56 -8.62 -25.57
CA LYS A 1 -17.38 -9.71 -24.58
C LYS A 1 -15.88 -9.95 -24.40
N TRP A 2 -15.24 -9.26 -23.47
CA TRP A 2 -13.84 -9.54 -23.11
C TRP A 2 -13.84 -9.98 -21.64
N GLY A 3 -13.75 -11.30 -21.44
CA GLY A 3 -13.70 -11.91 -20.12
C GLY A 3 -12.28 -11.79 -19.58
N PHE A 4 -12.05 -10.80 -18.72
CA PHE A 4 -10.89 -10.80 -17.83
C PHE A 4 -11.33 -11.47 -16.54
N GLU A 5 -10.99 -12.74 -16.37
CA GLU A 5 -11.09 -13.44 -15.10
C GLU A 5 -9.98 -12.90 -14.19
N TRP A 6 -10.35 -12.14 -13.16
CA TRP A 6 -9.45 -11.90 -12.04
C TRP A 6 -9.42 -13.17 -11.19
N THR A 7 -8.36 -13.97 -11.35
CA THR A 7 -8.08 -15.04 -10.40
C THR A 7 -7.59 -14.38 -9.12
N TYR A 8 -8.46 -14.26 -8.10
CA TYR A 8 -8.03 -14.00 -6.73
C TYR A 8 -7.28 -15.24 -6.26
N GLN A 9 -5.98 -15.32 -6.55
CA GLN A 9 -5.14 -16.30 -5.90
C GLN A 9 -4.89 -15.78 -4.49
N THR A 10 -5.66 -16.28 -3.52
CA THR A 10 -5.25 -16.30 -2.11
C THR A 10 -4.05 -17.23 -2.01
N GLN A 11 -2.90 -16.77 -2.51
CA GLN A 11 -1.65 -17.50 -2.45
C GLN A 11 -1.12 -17.39 -1.01
N THR A 12 -1.78 -18.19 -0.17
CA THR A 12 -1.62 -18.34 1.28
C THR A 12 -0.21 -18.83 1.64
N ASP A 13 0.52 -19.40 0.68
CA ASP A 13 1.85 -19.97 0.85
C ASP A 13 3.03 -19.01 0.55
N LEU A 14 2.77 -17.81 0.01
CA LEU A 14 3.83 -16.84 -0.35
C LEU A 14 4.13 -15.79 0.72
N ILE A 15 3.39 -15.78 1.82
CA ILE A 15 3.61 -14.86 2.92
C ILE A 15 4.17 -15.64 4.10
N PRO A 16 5.50 -15.57 4.36
CA PRO A 16 6.03 -16.03 5.64
C PRO A 16 5.22 -15.33 6.75
N ASP A 17 4.65 -16.13 7.65
CA ASP A 17 3.83 -15.66 8.79
C ASP A 17 2.46 -15.02 8.46
N LEU A 18 1.68 -15.62 7.56
CA LEU A 18 0.26 -15.28 7.41
C LEU A 18 -0.50 -15.32 8.76
N ASN A 19 -0.13 -16.23 9.67
CA ASN A 19 -0.72 -16.31 11.02
C ASN A 19 -0.44 -15.06 11.89
N ASN A 20 0.66 -14.33 11.63
CA ASN A 20 0.95 -13.08 12.33
C ASN A 20 0.29 -11.86 11.67
N LEU A 21 -0.14 -12.00 10.42
CA LEU A 21 -0.95 -11.00 9.72
C LEU A 21 -2.42 -11.12 10.09
N LEU A 22 -2.95 -12.34 10.21
CA LEU A 22 -4.36 -12.59 10.48
C LEU A 22 -4.61 -12.63 12.00
N ASP A 23 -4.81 -11.46 12.61
CA ASP A 23 -5.39 -11.39 13.95
C ASP A 23 -6.91 -11.45 13.89
N SER A 24 -7.57 -11.57 15.04
CA SER A 24 -9.04 -11.67 15.09
C SER A 24 -9.76 -10.40 14.60
N TRP A 25 -9.03 -9.32 14.28
CA TRP A 25 -9.57 -7.98 13.99
C TRP A 25 -9.23 -7.49 12.57
N GLY A 26 -8.29 -8.13 11.88
CA GLY A 26 -7.87 -7.72 10.54
C GLY A 26 -6.59 -8.43 10.06
N PRO A 27 -6.03 -8.01 8.91
CA PRO A 27 -6.49 -6.94 8.03
C PRO A 27 -7.72 -7.35 7.19
N GLU A 28 -8.59 -6.39 6.89
CA GLU A 28 -9.73 -6.59 5.98
C GLU A 28 -9.33 -7.02 4.56
N GLU A 29 -8.21 -6.50 4.05
CA GLU A 29 -7.73 -6.82 2.71
C GLU A 29 -6.22 -6.67 2.60
N VAL A 30 -5.58 -7.64 1.95
CA VAL A 30 -4.15 -7.59 1.58
C VAL A 30 -4.05 -7.83 0.08
N ILE A 31 -3.51 -6.84 -0.62
CA ILE A 31 -3.32 -6.87 -2.06
C ILE A 31 -1.83 -6.88 -2.33
N GLN A 32 -1.36 -7.90 -3.06
CA GLN A 32 0.00 -7.97 -3.56
C GLN A 32 -0.01 -7.81 -5.06
N VAL A 33 0.88 -6.97 -5.56
CA VAL A 33 0.98 -6.65 -6.98
C VAL A 33 2.39 -6.86 -7.47
N TYR A 34 2.50 -7.52 -8.61
CA TYR A 34 3.77 -7.71 -9.31
C TYR A 34 3.63 -7.28 -10.77
N ASP A 35 4.62 -6.56 -11.28
CA ASP A 35 4.77 -6.26 -12.71
C ASP A 35 6.05 -6.89 -13.27
N PRO A 36 5.95 -7.87 -14.21
CA PRO A 36 7.13 -8.49 -14.78
C PRO A 36 7.94 -7.54 -15.69
N ASN A 37 7.32 -6.51 -16.26
CA ASN A 37 8.01 -5.60 -17.19
C ASN A 37 8.96 -4.63 -16.47
N THR A 38 8.56 -4.16 -15.29
CA THR A 38 9.37 -3.28 -14.45
C THR A 38 10.08 -4.00 -13.31
N GLY A 39 9.71 -5.25 -13.03
CA GLY A 39 10.14 -5.99 -11.84
C GLY A 39 9.54 -5.43 -10.54
N MET A 40 8.56 -4.52 -10.62
CA MET A 40 7.97 -3.87 -9.45
C MET A 40 7.20 -4.88 -8.61
N GLN A 41 7.50 -4.92 -7.31
CA GLN A 41 6.73 -5.63 -6.29
C GLN A 41 6.12 -4.60 -5.33
N GLY A 42 4.81 -4.70 -5.09
CA GLY A 42 4.08 -3.79 -4.23
C GLY A 42 3.06 -4.51 -3.35
N PHE A 43 2.75 -3.88 -2.23
CA PHE A 43 1.84 -4.35 -1.21
C PHE A 43 0.89 -3.22 -0.83
N LEU A 44 -0.39 -3.52 -0.71
CA LEU A 44 -1.39 -2.64 -0.13
C LEU A 44 -2.13 -3.44 0.93
N VAL A 45 -2.13 -2.93 2.15
CA VAL A 45 -2.86 -3.51 3.27
C VAL A 45 -3.91 -2.51 3.73
N ILE A 46 -5.16 -2.96 3.73
CA ILE A 46 -6.31 -2.24 4.27
C ILE A 46 -6.66 -2.95 5.57
N ASP A 47 -6.48 -2.25 6.67
CA ASP A 47 -6.65 -2.83 7.99
C ASP A 47 -8.11 -2.81 8.43
N ASN A 48 -8.75 -1.63 8.37
CA ASN A 48 -10.13 -1.43 8.79
C ASN A 48 -10.76 -0.28 7.99
N THR A 49 -12.00 -0.45 7.52
CA THR A 49 -12.78 0.55 6.77
C THR A 49 -14.11 0.95 7.42
N ALA A 50 -14.32 0.59 8.70
CA ALA A 50 -15.58 0.80 9.41
C ALA A 50 -16.04 2.27 9.50
N LEU A 51 -15.09 3.22 9.63
CA LEU A 51 -15.38 4.66 9.68
C LEU A 51 -15.35 5.34 8.29
N GLY A 52 -14.89 4.63 7.25
CA GLY A 52 -14.65 5.18 5.93
C GLY A 52 -13.49 4.49 5.21
N PRO A 53 -13.13 4.93 3.99
CA PRO A 53 -12.07 4.31 3.22
C PRO A 53 -10.73 4.37 3.97
N GLY A 54 -9.92 3.33 3.82
CA GLY A 54 -8.61 3.23 4.45
C GLY A 54 -7.67 4.30 3.91
N LYS A 55 -7.09 5.12 4.79
CA LYS A 55 -6.13 6.16 4.38
C LYS A 55 -4.71 5.76 4.73
N GLY A 56 -3.78 5.91 3.77
CA GLY A 56 -2.38 5.56 3.96
C GLY A 56 -1.46 6.12 2.88
N GLY A 57 -0.20 6.39 3.21
CA GLY A 57 0.82 6.75 2.20
C GLY A 57 1.53 5.51 1.62
N ILE A 58 2.25 5.69 0.52
CA ILE A 58 3.08 4.64 -0.10
C ILE A 58 4.50 4.70 0.46
N ARG A 59 5.05 3.59 0.95
CA ARG A 59 6.46 3.50 1.37
C ARG A 59 7.31 2.84 0.29
N ILE A 60 8.43 3.44 -0.09
CA ILE A 60 9.39 2.82 -1.02
C ILE A 60 10.67 2.49 -0.25
N SER A 61 10.99 1.20 -0.18
CA SER A 61 12.18 0.70 0.51
C SER A 61 12.59 -0.67 -0.04
N SER A 62 13.88 -0.98 -0.04
CA SER A 62 14.40 -2.27 -0.51
C SER A 62 14.01 -3.43 0.41
N THR A 63 13.73 -3.14 1.68
CA THR A 63 13.45 -4.13 2.74
C THR A 63 11.98 -4.22 3.11
N VAL A 64 11.09 -3.50 2.44
CA VAL A 64 9.67 -3.46 2.84
C VAL A 64 9.06 -4.87 2.80
N THR A 65 8.31 -5.22 3.83
CA THR A 65 7.64 -6.52 3.97
C THR A 65 6.13 -6.35 4.14
N PRO A 66 5.31 -7.34 3.75
CA PRO A 66 3.87 -7.30 4.00
C PRO A 66 3.53 -7.11 5.48
N LEU A 67 4.26 -7.77 6.38
CA LEU A 67 4.08 -7.67 7.84
C LEU A 67 4.32 -6.25 8.37
N GLU A 68 5.37 -5.60 7.88
CA GLU A 68 5.64 -4.20 8.21
C GLU A 68 4.52 -3.28 7.71
N VAL A 69 4.06 -3.47 6.47
CA VAL A 69 2.97 -2.67 5.89
C VAL A 69 1.67 -2.88 6.67
N PHE A 70 1.39 -4.09 7.13
CA PHE A 70 0.25 -4.39 7.99
C PHE A 70 0.33 -3.66 9.35
N GLY A 71 1.46 -3.76 10.05
CA GLY A 71 1.64 -3.05 11.32
C GLY A 71 1.46 -1.53 11.18
N LEU A 72 1.93 -0.96 10.06
CA LEU A 72 1.72 0.45 9.73
C LEU A 72 0.26 0.77 9.37
N ALA A 73 -0.46 -0.13 8.70
CA ALA A 73 -1.88 0.03 8.38
C ALA A 73 -2.73 0.02 9.66
N ARG A 74 -2.45 -0.90 10.60
CA ARG A 74 -3.08 -0.95 11.92
C ARG A 74 -2.82 0.33 12.73
N ALA A 75 -1.58 0.82 12.71
CA ALA A 75 -1.25 2.10 13.33
C ALA A 75 -2.05 3.27 12.72
N MET A 76 -2.31 3.25 11.41
CA MET A 76 -3.18 4.25 10.76
C MET A 76 -4.64 4.13 11.22
N THR A 77 -5.18 2.92 11.38
CA THR A 77 -6.52 2.71 11.93
C THR A 77 -6.64 3.37 13.30
N TRP A 78 -5.69 3.08 14.20
CA TRP A 78 -5.71 3.61 15.57
C TRP A 78 -5.56 5.12 15.58
N LYS A 79 -4.67 5.66 14.73
CA LYS A 79 -4.46 7.10 14.62
C LYS A 79 -5.72 7.82 14.12
N CYS A 80 -6.39 7.27 13.11
CA CYS A 80 -7.62 7.85 12.58
C CYS A 80 -8.78 7.75 13.59
N ALA A 81 -8.91 6.62 14.27
CA ALA A 81 -9.91 6.42 15.32
C ALA A 81 -9.69 7.36 16.53
N LEU A 82 -8.46 7.50 17.01
CA LEU A 82 -8.12 8.39 18.13
C LEU A 82 -8.27 9.88 17.77
N ALA A 83 -8.07 10.23 16.50
CA ALA A 83 -8.22 11.60 16.02
C ALA A 83 -9.65 11.96 15.58
N ASP A 84 -10.61 11.03 15.73
CA ASP A 84 -12.01 11.18 15.30
C ASP A 84 -12.14 11.60 13.82
N ILE A 85 -11.32 11.01 12.96
CA ILE A 85 -11.31 11.26 11.53
C ILE A 85 -12.14 10.17 10.84
N PRO A 86 -13.05 10.51 9.91
CA PRO A 86 -13.92 9.54 9.21
C PRO A 86 -13.14 8.79 8.11
N PHE A 87 -12.02 8.18 8.46
CA PHE A 87 -11.20 7.34 7.60
C PHE A 87 -10.79 6.08 8.36
N GLY A 88 -10.67 5.00 7.61
CA GLY A 88 -10.06 3.77 8.07
C GLY A 88 -8.53 3.81 8.05
N GLY A 89 -7.90 2.71 8.41
CA GLY A 89 -6.45 2.54 8.28
C GLY A 89 -6.06 1.72 7.06
N ALA A 90 -5.12 2.25 6.30
CA ALA A 90 -4.45 1.50 5.25
C ALA A 90 -2.99 1.93 5.14
N LYS A 91 -2.17 1.09 4.51
CA LYS A 91 -0.79 1.45 4.14
C LYS A 91 -0.38 0.67 2.90
N SER A 92 0.49 1.26 2.10
CA SER A 92 1.10 0.57 0.97
C SER A 92 2.62 0.65 1.02
N GLY A 93 3.27 -0.32 0.38
CA GLY A 93 4.71 -0.46 0.27
C GLY A 93 5.11 -0.92 -1.13
N ILE A 94 6.20 -0.39 -1.67
CA ILE A 94 6.85 -0.85 -2.91
C ILE A 94 8.25 -1.33 -2.53
N ARG A 95 8.54 -2.60 -2.82
CA ARG A 95 9.85 -3.21 -2.58
C ARG A 95 10.78 -2.86 -3.71
N ALA A 96 11.55 -1.79 -3.52
CA ALA A 96 12.53 -1.31 -4.47
C ALA A 96 13.53 -0.38 -3.78
N ASP A 97 14.76 -0.36 -4.25
CA ASP A 97 15.74 0.64 -3.81
C ASP A 97 15.40 2.01 -4.45
N PRO A 98 15.01 3.02 -3.65
CA PRO A 98 14.56 4.31 -4.16
C PRO A 98 15.64 5.11 -4.89
N TYR A 99 16.93 4.75 -4.77
CA TYR A 99 18.03 5.46 -5.41
C TYR A 99 18.37 4.91 -6.80
N THR A 100 17.92 3.71 -7.12
CA THR A 100 18.25 3.03 -8.39
C THR A 100 17.06 2.92 -9.36
N ILE A 101 15.84 3.21 -8.90
CA ILE A 101 14.63 3.11 -9.72
C ILE A 101 14.08 4.45 -10.22
N ASP A 102 13.32 4.38 -11.31
CA ASP A 102 12.38 5.45 -11.69
C ASP A 102 11.14 5.40 -10.79
N LYS A 103 11.14 6.24 -9.77
CA LYS A 103 10.08 6.36 -8.75
C LYS A 103 8.72 6.63 -9.39
N LEU A 104 8.66 7.51 -10.38
CA LEU A 104 7.40 7.90 -11.02
C LEU A 104 6.82 6.73 -11.81
N LYS A 105 7.68 6.00 -12.53
CA LYS A 105 7.26 4.80 -13.26
C LYS A 105 6.69 3.73 -12.31
N PHE A 106 7.40 3.45 -11.22
CA PHE A 106 6.96 2.43 -10.24
C PHE A 106 5.65 2.83 -9.56
N VAL A 107 5.52 4.07 -9.11
CA VAL A 107 4.28 4.56 -8.48
C VAL A 107 3.11 4.54 -9.48
N LYS A 108 3.34 4.88 -10.76
CA LYS A 108 2.30 4.79 -11.80
C LYS A 108 1.85 3.36 -12.04
N GLU A 109 2.78 2.42 -12.19
CA GLU A 109 2.43 1.01 -12.39
C GLU A 109 1.74 0.40 -11.16
N PHE A 110 2.19 0.77 -9.96
CA PHE A 110 1.52 0.41 -8.71
C PHE A 110 0.08 0.94 -8.69
N ALA A 111 -0.10 2.24 -8.95
CA ALA A 111 -1.41 2.90 -8.97
C ALA A 111 -2.38 2.26 -9.97
N LYS A 112 -1.91 1.88 -11.17
CA LYS A 112 -2.72 1.16 -12.15
C LYS A 112 -3.21 -0.18 -11.62
N LYS A 113 -2.37 -0.92 -10.90
CA LYS A 113 -2.73 -2.24 -10.37
C LYS A 113 -3.66 -2.17 -9.16
N ILE A 114 -3.56 -1.12 -8.33
CA ILE A 114 -4.46 -0.90 -7.19
C ILE A 114 -5.71 -0.07 -7.54
N ALA A 115 -5.85 0.35 -8.81
CA ALA A 115 -6.96 1.18 -9.28
C ALA A 115 -8.35 0.62 -8.92
N PRO A 116 -8.62 -0.70 -8.92
CA PRO A 116 -9.93 -1.23 -8.52
C PRO A 116 -10.31 -0.92 -7.07
N SER A 117 -9.33 -0.73 -6.18
CA SER A 117 -9.55 -0.47 -4.75
C SER A 117 -9.58 1.04 -4.42
N VAL A 118 -9.27 1.91 -5.38
CA VAL A 118 -9.19 3.36 -5.24
C VAL A 118 -10.34 4.03 -6.02
N PRO A 119 -11.05 5.03 -5.46
CA PRO A 119 -10.95 5.59 -4.11
C PRO A 119 -11.87 4.92 -3.09
N SER A 120 -12.67 3.93 -3.51
CA SER A 120 -13.77 3.37 -2.71
C SER A 120 -13.31 2.72 -1.41
N ARG A 121 -12.15 2.03 -1.42
CA ARG A 121 -11.59 1.34 -0.25
C ARG A 121 -10.29 1.95 0.25
N TYR A 122 -9.50 2.56 -0.63
CA TYR A 122 -8.19 3.12 -0.29
C TYR A 122 -8.01 4.53 -0.84
N VAL A 123 -7.56 5.44 0.04
CA VAL A 123 -7.17 6.80 -0.32
C VAL A 123 -5.68 6.98 -0.05
N SER A 124 -4.89 7.03 -1.11
CA SER A 124 -3.44 7.21 -1.00
C SER A 124 -3.09 8.62 -0.49
N ALA A 125 -2.12 8.67 0.40
CA ALA A 125 -1.49 9.89 0.92
C ALA A 125 -0.08 10.04 0.28
N PRO A 126 0.83 10.90 0.79
CA PRO A 126 2.11 11.13 0.12
C PRO A 126 3.01 9.89 0.12
N VAL A 127 3.89 9.82 -0.87
CA VAL A 127 4.92 8.78 -0.99
C VAL A 127 6.05 9.11 -0.01
N SER A 128 6.29 8.21 0.93
CA SER A 128 7.43 8.24 1.85
C SER A 128 8.55 7.34 1.31
N ILE A 129 9.77 7.86 1.30
CA ILE A 129 10.98 7.11 0.96
C ILE A 129 11.74 6.87 2.26
N ASP A 130 12.21 5.64 2.48
CA ASP A 130 13.09 5.39 3.62
C ASP A 130 14.41 6.13 3.45
N ALA A 131 14.72 6.96 4.43
CA ALA A 131 15.95 7.69 4.54
C ALA A 131 16.98 6.86 5.31
N GLU A 132 17.47 5.76 4.74
CA GLU A 132 18.75 5.20 5.23
C GLU A 132 19.91 6.15 4.87
N ASN A 133 19.68 7.11 3.96
CA ASN A 133 20.48 8.32 3.83
C ASN A 133 19.58 9.56 3.94
N SER A 134 19.57 10.15 5.13
CA SER A 134 18.91 11.39 5.50
C SER A 134 19.35 12.56 4.62
N LYS A 135 18.63 12.78 3.52
CA LYS A 135 18.43 14.03 2.78
C LYS A 135 17.43 13.72 1.66
N VAL A 136 16.53 14.65 1.33
CA VAL A 136 15.41 14.49 0.37
C VAL A 136 14.15 13.82 0.94
N SER A 137 13.75 14.24 2.14
CA SER A 137 12.32 14.36 2.44
C SER A 137 11.86 15.71 1.89
N THR A 138 10.71 15.76 1.20
CA THR A 138 10.02 16.97 0.66
C THR A 138 10.29 17.33 -0.81
N THR A 139 9.79 16.57 -1.79
CA THR A 139 9.38 17.16 -3.10
C THR A 139 8.41 16.26 -3.89
N LEU A 140 7.25 15.89 -3.35
CA LEU A 140 6.12 15.40 -4.16
C LEU A 140 4.77 15.86 -3.57
N HIS A 141 4.67 17.14 -3.19
CA HIS A 141 3.42 17.90 -3.30
C HIS A 141 3.53 18.58 -4.67
N SER A 142 2.73 18.32 -5.70
CA SER A 142 1.31 18.70 -5.76
C SER A 142 0.55 18.11 -6.97
N ASN A 143 1.10 17.18 -7.76
CA ASN A 143 0.55 16.89 -9.11
C ASN A 143 0.10 15.44 -9.37
N ILE A 144 -0.23 14.66 -8.34
CA ILE A 144 -0.75 13.27 -8.51
C ILE A 144 -2.27 13.17 -8.28
N PHE A 145 -2.92 14.25 -7.85
CA PHE A 145 -4.35 14.28 -7.50
C PHE A 145 -5.19 15.30 -8.30
N THR A 146 -4.83 15.54 -9.56
CA THR A 146 -5.75 16.18 -10.51
C THR A 146 -6.07 15.17 -11.60
N TRP A 147 -7.29 14.63 -11.52
CA TRP A 147 -7.96 13.90 -12.59
C TRP A 147 -8.40 14.86 -13.69
#